data_AF-A0A2M7Z2S9-F1
#
_entry.id   AF-A0A2M7Z2S9-F1
#
_cell.length_a   1.000
_cell.length_b   1.000
_cell.length_c   1.000
_cell.angle_alpha   90.00
_cell.angle_beta   90.00
_cell.angle_gamma   90.00
#
_symmetry.space_group_name_H-M   'P 1'
#
loop_
_entity.id
_entity.type
_entity.pdbx_description
1 polymer ?
#
loop_
_entity_poly.entity_id
_entity_poly.type
_entity_poly.pdbx_seq_one_letter_code
_entity_poly.pdbx_strand_id
1 'polypeptide(L)' 'MKITVSQQGEKLIVEFRHKGNVDNYSIDKAEKFLVCVDKLLKKHHTVKISDFRDAKLEFEGRIGMLTERVVRAIMLGLSF' A
#
# COMPACT_ATOMS: atom_id res chain seq x y z
N MET A 1 10.65 0.64 -3.94
CA MET A 1 9.24 0.96 -4.30
C MET A 1 8.78 2.14 -3.45
N LYS A 2 7.84 2.98 -3.90
CA LYS A 2 7.17 3.97 -3.03
C LYS A 2 5.69 3.62 -2.92
N ILE A 3 5.16 3.65 -1.70
CA ILE A 3 3.76 3.38 -1.40
C ILE A 3 3.20 4.57 -0.66
N THR A 4 2.17 5.20 -1.21
CA THR A 4 1.47 6.30 -0.56
C THR A 4 0.07 5.82 -0.17
N VAL A 5 -0.30 6.02 1.08
CA VAL A 5 -1.68 5.83 1.54
C VAL A 5 -2.25 7.19 1.89
N SER A 6 -3.41 7.51 1.34
CA SER A 6 -4.17 8.73 1.65
C SER A 6 -5.62 8.39 1.98
N GLN A 7 -6.33 9.32 2.62
CA GLN A 7 -7.76 9.18 2.90
C GLN A 7 -8.56 10.22 2.12
N GLN A 8 -9.56 9.76 1.36
CA GLN A 8 -10.51 10.59 0.63
C GLN A 8 -11.93 10.22 1.07
N GLY A 9 -12.53 11.07 1.91
CA GLY A 9 -13.80 10.76 2.58
C GLY A 9 -13.67 9.52 3.46
N GLU A 10 -14.53 8.54 3.24
CA GLU A 10 -14.53 7.27 3.97
C GLU A 10 -13.58 6.21 3.39
N LYS A 11 -12.95 6.50 2.23
CA LYS A 11 -12.10 5.54 1.53
C LYS A 11 -10.62 5.86 1.72
N LEU A 12 -9.82 4.81 1.77
CA LEU A 12 -8.37 4.88 1.68
C LEU A 12 -7.96 4.68 0.23
N ILE A 13 -7.08 5.55 -0.25
CA ILE A 13 -6.45 5.44 -1.56
C ILE A 13 -5.02 4.93 -1.33
N VAL A 14 -4.68 3.82 -1.96
CA VAL A 14 -3.37 3.20 -1.89
C VAL A 14 -2.73 3.31 -3.27
N GLU A 15 -1.62 4.03 -3.34
CA GLU A 15 -0.86 4.22 -4.56
C GLU A 15 0.49 3.48 -4.47
N PHE A 16 0.78 2.64 -5.45
CA PHE A 16 2.08 1.98 -5.61
C PHE A 16 2.81 2.62 -6.78
N ARG A 17 3.99 3.20 -6.51
CA ARG A 17 4.92 3.68 -7.54
C ARG A 17 6.12 2.75 -7.64
N HIS A 18 6.27 2.09 -8.79
CA HIS A 18 7.36 1.15 -9.06
C HIS A 18 7.88 1.32 -10.49
N LYS A 19 9.16 1.67 -10.65
CA LYS A 19 9.88 1.78 -11.95
C LYS A 19 9.07 2.53 -13.05
N GLY A 20 8.45 3.64 -12.70
CA GLY A 20 7.66 4.47 -13.63
C GLY A 20 6.18 4.09 -13.74
N ASN A 21 5.78 2.91 -13.24
CA ASN A 21 4.37 2.53 -13.14
C ASN A 21 3.74 3.10 -11.87
N VAL A 22 2.49 3.53 -11.99
CA VAL A 22 1.66 4.01 -10.89
C VAL A 22 0.35 3.22 -10.88
N ASP A 23 0.07 2.55 -9.78
CA ASP A 23 -1.15 1.78 -9.57
C ASP A 23 -1.91 2.30 -8.36
N ASN A 24 -3.17 2.68 -8.59
CA ASN A 24 -4.05 3.24 -7.57
C ASN A 24 -5.17 2.25 -7.24
N TYR A 25 -5.39 2.05 -5.94
CA TYR A 25 -6.47 1.23 -5.42
C TYR A 25 -7.27 2.00 -4.38
N SER A 26 -8.59 1.85 -4.40
CA SER A 26 -9.48 2.42 -3.40
C SER A 26 -10.07 1.30 -2.53
N ILE A 27 -9.92 1.43 -1.21
CA ILE A 27 -10.37 0.44 -0.23
C ILE A 27 -11.08 1.14 0.94
N ASP A 28 -12.05 0.46 1.54
CA ASP A 28 -12.85 1.05 2.63
C ASP A 28 -12.20 0.86 4.01
N LYS A 29 -11.25 -0.08 4.13
CA LYS A 29 -10.63 -0.46 5.40
C LYS A 29 -9.17 -0.81 5.22
N ALA A 30 -8.36 -0.54 6.25
CA ALA A 30 -6.92 -0.83 6.27
C ALA A 30 -6.60 -2.32 6.07
N GLU A 31 -7.41 -3.24 6.59
CA GLU A 31 -7.25 -4.69 6.43
C GLU A 31 -7.28 -5.15 4.97
N LYS A 32 -7.95 -4.40 4.09
CA LYS A 32 -8.00 -4.68 2.65
C LYS A 32 -6.72 -4.27 1.92
N PHE A 33 -5.72 -3.70 2.60
CA PHE A 33 -4.45 -3.32 1.99
C PHE A 33 -3.71 -4.51 1.36
N LEU A 34 -3.78 -5.71 1.99
CA LEU A 34 -3.24 -6.94 1.41
C LEU A 34 -3.85 -7.27 0.03
N VAL A 35 -5.14 -7.00 -0.14
CA VAL A 35 -5.81 -7.22 -1.43
C VAL A 35 -5.24 -6.29 -2.52
N CYS A 36 -4.82 -5.07 -2.16
CA CYS A 36 -4.15 -4.17 -3.09
C CYS A 36 -2.77 -4.71 -3.50
N VAL A 37 -2.01 -5.24 -2.54
CA VAL A 37 -0.71 -5.88 -2.79
C VAL A 37 -0.87 -7.10 -3.70
N ASP A 38 -1.83 -7.98 -3.42
CA ASP A 38 -2.10 -9.16 -4.25
C ASP A 38 -2.49 -8.77 -5.68
N LYS A 39 -3.31 -7.72 -5.83
CA LYS A 39 -3.68 -7.20 -7.15
C LYS A 39 -2.48 -6.62 -7.89
N LEU A 40 -1.59 -5.91 -7.20
CA LEU A 40 -0.36 -5.37 -7.79
C LEU A 40 0.54 -6.50 -8.31
N LEU A 41 0.78 -7.53 -7.49
CA LEU A 41 1.61 -8.68 -7.83
C LEU A 41 1.04 -9.48 -9.00
N LYS A 42 -0.29 -9.64 -9.06
CA LYS A 42 -0.96 -10.32 -10.17
C LYS A 42 -0.93 -9.50 -11.47
N LYS A 43 -1.06 -8.17 -11.37
CA LYS A 43 -1.07 -7.27 -12.53
C LYS A 43 0.32 -7.11 -13.12
N HIS A 44 1.35 -7.04 -12.27
CA HIS A 44 2.72 -6.78 -12.67
C HIS A 44 3.64 -7.90 -12.22
N HIS A 45 3.92 -8.84 -13.13
CA HIS A 45 4.88 -9.93 -12.88
C HIS A 45 6.32 -9.45 -12.58
N THR A 46 6.62 -8.19 -12.84
CA THR A 46 7.91 -7.56 -12.52
C THR A 46 8.02 -7.11 -11.07
N VAL A 47 6.89 -6.96 -10.37
CA VAL A 47 6.84 -6.64 -8.94
C VAL A 47 6.89 -7.94 -8.16
N LYS A 48 7.79 -8.01 -7.18
CA LYS A 48 7.96 -9.15 -6.29
C LYS A 48 7.72 -8.74 -4.85
N ILE A 49 7.40 -9.70 -3.98
CA ILE A 49 7.29 -9.47 -2.53
C ILE A 49 8.59 -8.86 -1.98
N SER A 50 9.75 -9.28 -2.50
CA SER A 50 11.05 -8.70 -2.11
C SER A 50 11.15 -7.19 -2.34
N ASP A 51 10.40 -6.61 -3.27
CA ASP A 51 10.41 -5.16 -3.53
C ASP A 51 9.74 -4.34 -2.42
N PHE A 52 9.02 -5.01 -1.51
CA PHE A 52 8.38 -4.40 -0.34
C PHE A 52 9.33 -4.24 0.84
N ARG A 53 10.43 -5.01 0.88
CA ARG A 53 11.45 -4.90 1.95
C ARG A 53 12.05 -3.51 2.03
N ASP A 54 12.36 -2.92 0.88
CA ASP A 54 12.93 -1.57 0.77
C ASP A 54 11.89 -0.54 0.30
N ALA A 55 10.59 -0.83 0.51
CA ALA A 55 9.53 0.09 0.11
C ALA A 55 9.42 1.25 1.09
N LYS A 56 9.38 2.48 0.56
CA LYS A 56 9.07 3.67 1.35
C LYS A 56 7.56 3.81 1.49
N LEU A 57 7.05 3.66 2.71
CA LEU A 57 5.65 3.90 3.05
C LEU A 57 5.45 5.34 3.53
N GLU A 58 4.58 6.08 2.85
CA GLU A 58 4.17 7.44 3.22
C GLU A 58 2.67 7.50 3.45
N PHE A 59 2.27 8.36 4.39
CA PHE A 59 0.88 8.64 4.70
C PHE A 59 0.62 10.11 4.39
N GLU A 60 -0.37 10.39 3.55
CA GLU A 60 -0.72 11.74 3.12
C GLU A 60 -2.11 12.14 3.62
N GLY A 61 -2.24 13.36 4.14
CA GLY A 61 -3.48 13.88 4.72
C GLY A 61 -3.74 13.38 6.14
N ARG A 62 -4.98 13.54 6.61
CA ARG A 62 -5.39 13.12 7.97
C ARG A 62 -5.88 11.67 7.92
N ILE A 63 -5.01 10.73 8.29
CA ILE A 63 -5.34 9.30 8.37
C ILE A 63 -5.52 8.92 9.84
N GLY A 64 -6.49 8.05 10.12
CA GLY A 64 -6.70 7.52 11.46
C GLY A 64 -5.48 6.73 11.96
N MET A 65 -5.06 6.97 13.21
CA MET A 65 -3.90 6.29 13.81
C MET A 65 -3.99 4.76 13.75
N LEU A 66 -5.20 4.19 13.90
CA LEU A 66 -5.42 2.75 13.79
C LEU A 66 -5.13 2.25 12.37
N THR A 67 -5.61 2.97 11.35
CA THR A 67 -5.34 2.67 9.94
C THR A 67 -3.85 2.65 9.66
N GLU A 68 -3.11 3.67 10.10
CA GLU A 68 -1.66 3.70 9.90
C GLU A 68 -0.95 2.51 10.54
N ARG A 69 -1.32 2.17 11.80
CA ARG A 69 -0.74 1.04 12.52
C ARG A 69 -0.99 -0.29 11.80
N VAL A 70 -2.20 -0.51 11.31
CA VAL A 70 -2.55 -1.73 10.57
C VAL A 70 -1.75 -1.82 9.27
N VAL A 71 -1.69 -0.75 8.48
CA VAL A 71 -0.91 -0.74 7.23
C VAL A 71 0.58 -0.96 7.51
N ARG A 72 1.14 -0.32 8.54
CA ARG A 72 2.56 -0.51 8.94
C ARG A 72 2.83 -1.95 9.37
N ALA A 73 1.94 -2.57 10.13
CA ALA A 73 2.07 -3.96 10.56
C ALA A 73 2.07 -4.92 9.36
N ILE A 74 1.17 -4.70 8.39
CA ILE A 74 1.14 -5.46 7.14
C ILE A 74 2.44 -5.28 6.36
N MET A 75 2.88 -4.03 6.17
CA MET A 75 4.14 -3.73 5.47
C MET A 75 5.35 -4.36 6.13
N LEU A 76 5.41 -4.36 7.46
CA LEU A 76 6.45 -5.06 8.20
C LEU A 76 6.40 -6.58 7.92
N GLY A 77 5.22 -7.19 7.93
CA GLY A 77 5.05 -8.60 7.56
C GLY A 77 5.49 -8.94 6.14
N LEU A 78 5.33 -8.01 5.19
CA LEU A 78 5.79 -8.16 3.80
C LEU A 78 7.31 -7.93 3.63
N SER A 79 7.98 -7.35 4.62
CA SER A 79 9.41 -7.01 4.55
C SER A 79 10.34 -8.13 5.00
N PHE A 80 9.81 -9.13 5.73
CA PHE A 80 10.55 -10.32 6.14
C PHE A 80 10.64 -11.33 4.99
#